data_AF-A0AA35RV13-F1
#
_entry.id   AF-A0AA35RV13-F1
#
_cell.length_a   1.000
_cell.length_b   1.000
_cell.length_c   1.000
_cell.angle_alpha   90.00
_cell.angle_beta   90.00
_cell.angle_gamma   90.00
#
_symmetry.space_group_name_H-M   'P 1'
#
loop_
_entity.id
_entity.type
_entity.pdbx_description
1 polymer ?
#
loop_
_entity_poly.entity_id
_entity_poly.type
_entity_poly.pdbx_seq_one_letter_code
_entity_poly.pdbx_strand_id
1 'polypeptide(L)'
;MSATVYYRLSADASLGYRRNGRSQSSPPAFSSNEIPFPISAGCYSAKLNLDAIALRDVTFDYNSPLNPARLNAHYLHDGAGGHTMTTTPQQLYQLQELDHRIDGIDAERNRVEKRLAAGVNRPDLTSEAEHHSARAVAVNANANSRREEGERIRERLIGLESRLYSGNTSRRDLSAIQREVDSSKYQLEQLDELLLELEEEQRTHEAASVAARDQMESAAVEWQSIIETLSGRLTELESDREAATCQRQDMAVTLPQADLQRYDRLRRNKAGSAVALVDNGRVCLACRMTLTSNVLRQLRDRSKQVPCSTCGRILLQQ
;
A
#
# COMPACT_ATOMS: atom_id res chain seq x y z
N MET A 1 31.76 -6.85 -3.64
CA MET A 1 31.36 -7.01 -2.22
C MET A 1 29.87 -6.70 -2.15
N SER A 2 29.03 -7.71 -2.42
CA SER A 2 27.57 -7.58 -2.40
C SER A 2 27.05 -8.03 -1.04
N ALA A 3 26.33 -7.15 -0.34
CA ALA A 3 25.71 -7.46 0.93
C ALA A 3 24.28 -7.95 0.70
N THR A 4 24.07 -9.25 0.89
CA THR A 4 22.77 -9.91 0.96
C THR A 4 22.11 -9.57 2.29
N VAL A 5 20.93 -8.94 2.28
CA VAL A 5 20.13 -8.70 3.49
C VAL A 5 19.04 -9.78 3.57
N TYR A 6 19.19 -10.68 4.55
CA TYR A 6 18.14 -11.63 4.94
C TYR A 6 17.15 -10.95 5.90
N TYR A 7 15.85 -10.96 5.56
CA TYR A 7 14.78 -10.74 6.54
C TYR A 7 14.47 -12.07 7.23
N ARG A 8 14.49 -12.07 8.57
CA ARG A 8 14.12 -13.20 9.42
C ARG A 8 12.78 -12.91 10.07
N LEU A 9 11.77 -13.73 9.74
CA LEU A 9 10.45 -13.76 10.38
C LEU A 9 10.52 -14.54 11.72
N SER A 10 9.94 -13.91 12.75
CA SER A 10 9.22 -14.45 13.92
C SER A 10 9.70 -15.73 14.63
N ALA A 11 9.89 -15.60 15.95
CA ALA A 11 9.65 -16.69 16.90
C ALA A 11 8.94 -16.15 18.15
N ASP A 12 7.79 -16.75 18.43
CA ASP A 12 7.01 -16.67 19.66
C ASP A 12 7.84 -17.11 20.88
N ALA A 13 7.64 -16.41 22.01
CA ALA A 13 7.90 -16.97 23.33
C ALA A 13 6.97 -16.32 24.36
N SER A 14 5.86 -17.00 24.57
CA SER A 14 5.02 -16.99 25.75
C SER A 14 5.84 -17.26 27.03
N LEU A 15 5.58 -16.50 28.11
CA LEU A 15 5.72 -16.93 29.51
C LEU A 15 5.37 -15.77 30.49
N GLY A 16 4.55 -16.07 31.50
CA GLY A 16 4.59 -15.35 32.79
C GLY A 16 3.31 -14.72 33.31
N TYR A 17 2.25 -15.50 33.53
CA TYR A 17 1.11 -15.11 34.37
C TYR A 17 1.45 -15.32 35.86
N ARG A 18 1.41 -14.27 36.70
CA ARG A 18 1.25 -14.39 38.17
C ARG A 18 0.41 -13.23 38.72
N ARG A 19 -0.70 -13.60 39.38
CA ARG A 19 -1.61 -12.74 40.14
C ARG A 19 -1.06 -12.43 41.53
N ASN A 20 -1.27 -11.21 42.02
CA ASN A 20 -2.14 -10.87 43.17
C ASN A 20 -1.74 -9.52 43.80
N GLY A 21 -2.75 -8.71 44.18
CA GLY A 21 -2.57 -7.61 45.14
C GLY A 21 -3.53 -6.45 44.95
N ARG A 22 -4.69 -6.50 45.61
CA ARG A 22 -5.67 -5.39 45.74
C ARG A 22 -5.05 -4.20 46.49
N SER A 23 -5.37 -2.98 46.07
CA SER A 23 -5.87 -1.93 46.98
C SER A 23 -6.61 -0.84 46.21
N GLN A 24 -7.70 -0.38 46.82
CA GLN A 24 -8.72 0.51 46.33
C GLN A 24 -8.25 1.98 46.35
N SER A 25 -8.66 2.76 45.35
CA SER A 25 -9.22 4.12 45.53
C SER A 25 -9.64 4.72 44.18
N SER A 26 -10.90 5.13 44.09
CA SER A 26 -11.49 6.05 43.09
C SER A 26 -12.09 7.23 43.87
N PRO A 27 -12.54 8.35 43.25
CA PRO A 27 -12.15 9.07 42.02
C PRO A 27 -11.90 10.58 42.34
N PRO A 28 -11.93 11.54 41.39
CA PRO A 28 -13.21 12.04 40.87
C PRO A 28 -13.24 12.31 39.35
N ALA A 29 -14.48 12.40 38.86
CA ALA A 29 -14.86 12.76 37.50
C ALA A 29 -14.50 14.21 37.15
N PHE A 30 -14.13 14.44 35.90
CA PHE A 30 -14.23 15.75 35.25
C PHE A 30 -14.92 15.61 33.90
N SER A 31 -15.97 16.41 33.75
CA SER A 31 -16.75 16.60 32.53
C SER A 31 -16.13 17.67 31.63
N SER A 32 -16.54 17.63 30.37
CA SER A 32 -16.65 18.77 29.44
C SER A 32 -15.40 19.17 28.66
N ASN A 33 -15.55 18.98 27.34
CA ASN A 33 -15.22 19.93 26.27
C ASN A 33 -13.75 20.18 25.88
N GLU A 34 -13.64 20.38 24.55
CA GLU A 34 -12.53 21.00 23.81
C GLU A 34 -11.39 20.07 23.37
N ILE A 35 -11.62 19.46 22.20
CA ILE A 35 -10.56 19.09 21.26
C ILE A 35 -9.92 20.39 20.77
N PRO A 36 -8.62 20.66 20.99
CA PRO A 36 -7.96 21.80 20.38
C PRO A 36 -7.69 21.48 18.90
N PHE A 37 -8.25 22.29 18.01
CA PHE A 37 -7.81 22.39 16.63
C PHE A 37 -6.31 22.77 16.61
N PRO A 38 -5.47 22.17 15.75
CA PRO A 38 -4.11 22.67 15.59
C PRO A 38 -4.19 24.04 14.89
N ILE A 39 -3.81 25.09 15.62
CA ILE A 39 -3.60 26.43 15.09
C ILE A 39 -2.35 26.37 14.20
N SER A 40 -2.53 26.82 12.95
CA SER A 40 -1.52 26.86 11.90
C SER A 40 -0.23 27.54 12.35
N ALA A 41 0.86 26.79 12.40
CA ALA A 41 2.18 27.37 12.17
C ALA A 41 2.16 27.92 10.74
N GLY A 42 2.43 29.22 10.60
CA GLY A 42 2.40 29.91 9.31
C GLY A 42 3.25 29.19 8.26
N CYS A 43 2.78 29.26 7.02
CA CYS A 43 3.44 28.78 5.81
C CYS A 43 4.82 29.43 5.64
N TYR A 44 5.80 28.99 6.41
CA TYR A 44 7.21 29.26 6.17
C TYR A 44 7.78 28.08 5.40
N SER A 45 8.16 28.35 4.17
CA SER A 45 8.86 27.42 3.29
C SER A 45 10.09 26.83 3.98
N ALA A 46 10.11 25.53 4.22
CA ALA A 46 11.34 24.78 4.49
C ALA A 46 11.43 23.63 3.48
N LYS A 47 12.35 23.74 2.53
CA LYS A 47 12.87 22.58 1.79
C LYS A 47 13.49 21.66 2.83
N LEU A 48 12.83 20.56 3.18
CA LEU A 48 13.44 19.52 3.99
C LEU A 48 14.23 18.58 3.08
N ASN A 49 15.54 18.81 3.02
CA ASN A 49 16.48 17.72 2.80
C ASN A 49 16.38 16.79 4.00
N LEU A 50 15.93 15.55 3.77
CA LEU A 50 15.99 14.49 4.77
C LEU A 50 17.44 14.00 4.85
N ASP A 51 18.20 14.56 5.79
CA ASP A 51 19.35 13.88 6.38
C ASP A 51 19.41 14.19 7.88
N ALA A 52 19.17 13.14 8.67
CA ALA A 52 19.55 12.92 10.07
C ALA A 52 19.45 14.09 11.09
N ILE A 53 18.40 14.10 11.95
CA ILE A 53 18.50 14.74 13.27
C ILE A 53 17.83 13.88 14.35
N ALA A 54 18.64 13.56 15.36
CA ALA A 54 18.32 12.81 16.56
C ALA A 54 17.41 13.59 17.53
N LEU A 55 16.59 12.82 18.26
CA LEU A 55 15.75 13.26 19.36
C LEU A 55 16.58 13.98 20.45
N ARG A 56 16.26 15.26 20.71
CA ARG A 56 16.60 15.95 21.95
C ARG A 56 15.45 16.87 22.36
N ASP A 57 15.08 16.75 23.63
CA ASP A 57 14.00 17.47 24.31
C ASP A 57 14.10 18.98 24.14
N VAL A 58 13.02 19.61 23.66
CA VAL A 58 12.85 21.06 23.65
C VAL A 58 11.80 21.43 24.69
N THR A 59 12.26 21.93 25.83
CA THR A 59 11.41 22.59 26.83
C THR A 59 10.95 23.95 26.29
N PHE A 60 9.63 24.17 26.26
CA PHE A 60 8.98 25.37 25.71
C PHE A 60 9.10 26.55 26.70
N ASP A 61 9.83 27.59 26.33
CA ASP A 61 9.97 28.83 27.10
C ASP A 61 8.79 29.78 26.81
N TYR A 62 7.92 29.96 27.81
CA TYR A 62 6.70 30.78 27.72
C TYR A 62 6.95 32.30 27.64
N ASN A 63 8.19 32.77 27.84
CA ASN A 63 8.52 34.20 27.85
C ASN A 63 9.20 34.71 26.56
N SER A 64 9.32 33.90 25.51
CA SER A 64 9.91 34.32 24.23
C SER A 64 9.02 35.36 23.50
N PRO A 65 9.58 36.46 22.96
CA PRO A 65 8.85 37.47 22.19
C PRO A 65 8.29 36.94 20.85
N LEU A 66 8.56 35.69 20.48
CA LEU A 66 8.03 34.98 19.31
C LEU A 66 6.85 34.04 19.65
N ASN A 67 6.26 34.17 20.84
CA ASN A 67 5.11 33.36 21.25
C ASN A 67 3.82 33.77 20.49
N PRO A 68 3.19 32.86 19.71
CA PRO A 68 1.99 33.17 18.92
C PRO A 68 0.77 33.55 19.77
N ALA A 69 0.76 33.23 21.07
CA ALA A 69 -0.31 33.63 21.99
C ALA A 69 -0.33 35.15 22.30
N ARG A 70 0.77 35.88 22.03
CA ARG A 70 0.84 37.34 22.25
C ARG A 70 0.45 38.18 21.04
N LEU A 71 0.30 37.59 19.86
CA LEU A 71 -0.09 38.32 18.64
C LEU A 71 -1.59 38.64 18.55
N ASN A 72 -2.41 38.17 19.50
CA ASN A 72 -3.87 38.33 19.48
C ASN A 72 -4.43 39.48 20.36
N ALA A 73 -3.64 40.46 20.79
CA ALA A 73 -4.07 41.46 21.77
C ALA A 73 -4.12 42.93 21.32
N HIS A 74 -4.07 43.25 20.02
CA HIS A 74 -4.21 44.64 19.56
C HIS A 74 -5.15 44.79 18.35
N TYR A 75 -6.45 44.76 18.62
CA TYR A 75 -7.44 45.49 17.83
C TYR A 75 -8.39 46.19 18.81
N LEU A 76 -7.89 47.27 19.42
CA LEU A 76 -8.75 48.27 20.04
C LEU A 76 -9.30 49.19 18.95
N HIS A 77 -10.60 49.42 19.06
CA HIS A 77 -11.43 50.29 18.25
C HIS A 77 -10.82 51.67 18.02
N ASP A 78 -10.86 52.13 16.78
CA ASP A 78 -11.05 53.55 16.47
C ASP A 78 -11.81 53.71 15.14
N GLY A 79 -12.59 54.78 15.08
CA GLY A 79 -13.81 54.89 14.28
C GLY A 79 -13.67 55.34 12.82
N ALA A 80 -14.84 55.31 12.18
CA ALA A 80 -15.25 56.07 10.99
C ALA A 80 -14.81 55.57 9.60
N GLY A 81 -15.65 54.70 9.01
CA GLY A 81 -15.64 54.36 7.58
C GLY A 81 -16.30 53.01 7.31
N GLY A 82 -17.63 52.94 7.37
CA GLY A 82 -18.40 51.70 7.18
C GLY A 82 -18.34 51.17 5.75
N HIS A 83 -17.24 50.50 5.39
CA HIS A 83 -17.22 49.53 4.31
C HIS A 83 -17.30 48.15 4.94
N THR A 84 -18.51 47.62 5.07
CA THR A 84 -18.71 46.20 5.39
C THR A 84 -18.02 45.41 4.29
N MET A 85 -16.86 44.81 4.58
CA MET A 85 -16.23 43.85 3.67
C MET A 85 -17.24 42.74 3.41
N THR A 86 -17.88 42.80 2.25
CA THR A 86 -18.98 41.91 1.89
C THR A 86 -18.40 40.79 1.04
N THR A 87 -18.48 39.55 1.51
CA THR A 87 -18.01 38.41 0.73
C THR A 87 -18.94 38.17 -0.45
N THR A 88 -18.37 38.22 -1.66
CA THR A 88 -19.12 37.94 -2.88
C THR A 88 -19.31 36.43 -3.08
N PRO A 89 -20.39 35.99 -3.74
CA PRO A 89 -20.56 34.59 -4.15
C PRO A 89 -19.41 34.08 -5.04
N GLN A 90 -18.78 34.97 -5.81
CA GLN A 90 -17.64 34.65 -6.67
C GLN A 90 -16.42 34.22 -5.85
N GLN A 91 -16.11 34.94 -4.76
CA GLN A 91 -15.01 34.56 -3.86
C GLN A 91 -15.28 33.20 -3.21
N LEU A 92 -16.50 32.94 -2.75
CA LEU A 92 -16.84 31.63 -2.18
C LEU A 92 -16.77 30.50 -3.21
N TYR A 93 -17.06 30.80 -4.47
CA TYR A 93 -16.91 29.83 -5.56
C TYR A 93 -15.44 29.51 -5.85
N GLN A 94 -14.56 30.51 -5.88
CA GLN A 94 -13.12 30.30 -6.01
C GLN A 94 -12.54 29.48 -4.85
N LEU A 95 -12.99 29.74 -3.61
CA LEU A 95 -12.64 28.91 -2.45
C LEU A 95 -13.11 27.46 -2.63
N GLN A 96 -14.31 27.26 -3.19
CA GLN A 96 -14.82 25.93 -3.53
C GLN A 96 -14.01 25.22 -4.61
N GLU A 97 -13.47 25.93 -5.60
CA GLU A 97 -12.61 25.31 -6.60
C GLU A 97 -11.32 24.77 -5.97
N LEU A 98 -10.73 25.50 -5.02
CA LEU A 98 -9.59 25.00 -4.25
C LEU A 98 -9.96 23.80 -3.38
N ASP A 99 -11.10 23.85 -2.69
CA ASP A 99 -11.59 22.74 -1.89
C ASP A 99 -11.87 21.47 -2.73
N HIS A 100 -12.48 21.63 -3.92
CA HIS A 100 -12.69 20.52 -4.85
C HIS A 100 -11.36 19.96 -5.39
N ARG A 101 -10.37 20.82 -5.63
CA ARG A 101 -9.03 20.38 -6.02
C ARG A 101 -8.38 19.56 -4.91
N ILE A 102 -8.46 20.01 -3.66
CA ILE A 102 -7.95 19.26 -2.49
C ILE A 102 -8.67 17.93 -2.36
N ASP A 103 -10.01 17.90 -2.45
CA ASP A 103 -10.79 16.65 -2.39
C ASP A 103 -10.40 15.67 -3.50
N GLY A 104 -10.15 16.18 -4.71
CA GLY A 104 -9.69 15.39 -5.85
C GLY A 104 -8.31 14.77 -5.61
N ILE A 105 -7.37 15.56 -5.09
CA ILE A 105 -6.03 15.11 -4.72
C ILE A 105 -6.11 14.05 -3.61
N ASP A 106 -6.89 14.30 -2.55
CA ASP A 106 -7.08 13.35 -1.44
C ASP A 106 -7.72 12.04 -1.93
N ALA A 107 -8.66 12.10 -2.86
CA ALA A 107 -9.26 10.92 -3.47
C ALA A 107 -8.26 10.14 -4.32
N GLU A 108 -7.40 10.82 -5.09
CA GLU A 108 -6.34 10.17 -5.87
C GLU A 108 -5.29 9.54 -4.96
N ARG A 109 -4.83 10.26 -3.93
CA ARG A 109 -3.87 9.75 -2.94
C ARG A 109 -4.37 8.46 -2.28
N ASN A 110 -5.63 8.46 -1.82
CA ASN A 110 -6.27 7.27 -1.26
C ASN A 110 -6.34 6.10 -2.25
N ARG A 111 -6.50 6.34 -3.56
CA ARG A 111 -6.47 5.27 -4.58
C ARG A 111 -5.06 4.70 -4.74
N VAL A 112 -4.05 5.56 -4.76
CA VAL A 112 -2.64 5.16 -4.86
C VAL A 112 -2.21 4.38 -3.63
N GLU A 113 -2.52 4.86 -2.43
CA GLU A 113 -2.25 4.17 -1.16
C GLU A 113 -2.91 2.78 -1.11
N LYS A 114 -4.18 2.67 -1.55
CA LYS A 114 -4.86 1.37 -1.65
C LYS A 114 -4.17 0.42 -2.63
N ARG A 115 -3.67 0.92 -3.75
CA ARG A 115 -2.94 0.11 -4.73
C ARG A 115 -1.60 -0.39 -4.17
N LEU A 116 -0.90 0.45 -3.40
CA LEU A 116 0.32 0.04 -2.68
C LEU A 116 0.01 -1.00 -1.61
N ALA A 117 -1.04 -0.79 -0.81
CA ALA A 117 -1.44 -1.69 0.27
C ALA A 117 -1.98 -3.04 -0.22
N ALA A 118 -2.67 -3.07 -1.36
CA ALA A 118 -3.15 -4.30 -1.97
C ALA A 118 -2.00 -5.23 -2.42
N GLY A 119 -0.80 -4.68 -2.64
CA GLY A 119 0.33 -5.44 -3.17
C GLY A 119 0.08 -5.97 -4.59
N VAL A 120 1.07 -6.67 -5.13
CA VAL A 120 0.78 -7.67 -6.17
C VAL A 120 0.32 -8.92 -5.44
N ASN A 121 -0.79 -9.49 -5.90
CA ASN A 121 -1.16 -10.85 -5.56
C ASN A 121 -0.12 -11.77 -6.20
N ARG A 122 1.04 -11.93 -5.55
CA ARG A 122 2.12 -12.76 -6.07
C ARG A 122 1.63 -14.19 -5.93
N PRO A 123 1.47 -14.95 -7.03
CA PRO A 123 1.32 -16.40 -6.90
C PRO A 123 2.45 -16.90 -5.99
N ASP A 124 2.17 -17.93 -5.19
CA ASP A 124 3.16 -18.50 -4.26
C ASP A 124 4.23 -19.29 -5.01
N LEU A 125 4.99 -18.56 -5.84
CA LEU A 125 6.09 -19.04 -6.66
C LEU A 125 7.24 -19.54 -5.78
N THR A 126 7.30 -19.09 -4.52
CA THR A 126 8.24 -19.61 -3.52
C THR A 126 7.87 -21.05 -3.18
N SER A 127 6.62 -21.31 -2.80
CA SER A 127 6.17 -22.69 -2.55
C SER A 127 6.28 -23.57 -3.79
N GLU A 128 6.03 -23.04 -4.99
CA GLU A 128 6.16 -23.80 -6.24
C GLU A 128 7.63 -24.15 -6.56
N ALA A 129 8.54 -23.19 -6.43
CA ALA A 129 9.98 -23.42 -6.61
C ALA A 129 10.53 -24.42 -5.60
N GLU A 130 10.12 -24.32 -4.33
CA GLU A 130 10.47 -25.25 -3.26
C GLU A 130 9.91 -26.65 -3.51
N HIS A 131 8.65 -26.75 -3.95
CA HIS A 131 8.02 -28.02 -4.31
C HIS A 131 8.82 -28.75 -5.39
N HIS A 132 9.12 -28.06 -6.50
CA HIS A 132 9.89 -28.63 -7.59
C HIS A 132 11.33 -28.96 -7.19
N SER A 133 11.95 -28.14 -6.36
CA SER A 133 13.29 -28.42 -5.81
C SER A 133 13.29 -29.68 -4.95
N ALA A 134 12.31 -29.83 -4.07
CA ALA A 134 12.18 -31.01 -3.20
C ALA A 134 11.91 -32.28 -4.03
N ARG A 135 11.08 -32.18 -5.07
CA ARG A 135 10.84 -33.26 -6.03
C ARG A 135 12.12 -33.69 -6.74
N ALA A 136 12.89 -32.75 -7.30
CA ALA A 136 14.15 -33.05 -7.97
C ALA A 136 15.13 -33.80 -7.04
N VAL A 137 15.25 -33.36 -5.79
CA VAL A 137 16.10 -34.04 -4.78
C VAL A 137 15.62 -35.46 -4.49
N ALA A 138 14.30 -35.66 -4.34
CA ALA A 138 13.73 -36.97 -4.08
C ALA A 138 13.94 -37.94 -5.27
N VAL A 139 13.75 -37.45 -6.50
CA VAL A 139 13.97 -38.23 -7.72
C VAL A 139 15.45 -38.61 -7.86
N ASN A 140 16.37 -37.67 -7.61
CA ASN A 140 17.81 -37.95 -7.64
C ASN A 140 18.22 -38.98 -6.57
N ALA A 141 17.64 -38.92 -5.37
CA ALA A 141 17.88 -39.90 -4.32
C ALA A 141 17.39 -41.31 -4.74
N ASN A 142 16.23 -41.40 -5.38
CA ASN A 142 15.74 -42.65 -5.96
C ASN A 142 16.69 -43.16 -7.06
N ALA A 143 17.08 -42.30 -8.00
CA ALA A 143 18.02 -42.64 -9.06
C ALA A 143 19.35 -43.18 -8.50
N ASN A 144 19.90 -42.56 -7.46
CA ASN A 144 21.11 -43.07 -6.79
C ASN A 144 20.91 -44.47 -6.19
N SER A 145 19.79 -44.72 -5.53
CA SER A 145 19.48 -46.05 -5.00
C SER A 145 19.39 -47.12 -6.11
N ARG A 146 18.82 -46.74 -7.27
CA ARG A 146 18.78 -47.61 -8.46
C ARG A 146 20.16 -47.82 -9.08
N ARG A 147 21.01 -46.79 -9.14
CA ARG A 147 22.40 -46.94 -9.62
C ARG A 147 23.18 -47.94 -8.76
N GLU A 148 23.08 -47.85 -7.43
CA GLU A 148 23.70 -48.81 -6.51
C GLU A 148 23.15 -50.24 -6.69
N GLU A 149 21.85 -50.38 -6.96
CA GLU A 149 21.24 -51.67 -7.28
C GLU A 149 21.81 -52.25 -8.58
N GLY A 150 21.94 -51.42 -9.62
CA GLY A 150 22.58 -51.79 -10.88
C GLY A 150 24.03 -52.23 -10.69
N GLU A 151 24.81 -51.51 -9.88
CA GLU A 151 26.20 -51.89 -9.55
C GLU A 151 26.28 -53.28 -8.90
N ARG A 152 25.43 -53.57 -7.91
CA ARG A 152 25.36 -54.90 -7.28
C ARG A 152 25.03 -56.01 -8.29
N ILE A 153 24.12 -55.75 -9.23
CA ILE A 153 23.76 -56.73 -10.27
C ILE A 153 24.93 -56.91 -11.25
N ARG A 154 25.63 -55.84 -11.65
CA ARG A 154 26.82 -55.90 -12.51
C ARG A 154 27.94 -56.72 -11.85
N GLU A 155 28.21 -56.49 -10.57
CA GLU A 155 29.20 -57.28 -9.80
C GLU A 155 28.83 -58.77 -9.77
N ARG A 156 27.55 -59.09 -9.52
CA ARG A 156 27.06 -60.47 -9.57
C ARG A 156 27.23 -61.08 -10.96
N LEU A 157 26.93 -60.31 -12.01
CA LEU A 157 27.02 -60.75 -13.40
C LEU A 157 28.47 -61.13 -13.75
N ILE A 158 29.46 -60.33 -13.35
CA ILE A 158 30.89 -60.63 -13.55
C ILE A 158 31.24 -61.99 -12.92
N GLY A 159 30.77 -62.25 -11.70
CA GLY A 159 30.99 -63.53 -11.02
C GLY A 159 30.32 -64.72 -11.72
N LEU A 160 29.09 -64.54 -12.22
CA LEU A 160 28.36 -65.58 -12.96
C LEU A 160 29.01 -65.89 -14.32
N GLU A 161 29.41 -64.86 -15.07
CA GLU A 161 30.09 -65.02 -16.36
C GLU A 161 31.45 -65.71 -16.18
N SER A 162 32.24 -65.32 -15.16
CA SER A 162 33.50 -66.01 -14.85
C SER A 162 33.30 -67.51 -14.59
N ARG A 163 32.27 -67.88 -13.82
CA ARG A 163 31.93 -69.30 -13.55
C ARG A 163 31.45 -70.03 -14.79
N LEU A 164 30.65 -69.37 -15.64
CA LEU A 164 30.15 -69.92 -16.90
C LEU A 164 31.31 -70.29 -17.85
N TYR A 165 32.32 -69.42 -17.95
CA TYR A 165 33.48 -69.62 -18.83
C TYR A 165 34.64 -70.42 -18.19
N SER A 166 34.60 -70.72 -16.89
CA SER A 166 35.67 -71.45 -16.19
C SER A 166 35.86 -72.91 -16.61
N GLY A 167 34.92 -73.50 -17.35
CA GLY A 167 34.98 -74.90 -17.82
C GLY A 167 34.84 -75.97 -16.73
N ASN A 168 34.79 -75.60 -15.45
CA ASN A 168 34.77 -76.52 -14.29
C ASN A 168 33.37 -76.82 -13.75
N THR A 169 32.32 -76.55 -14.53
CA THR A 169 30.92 -76.60 -14.09
C THR A 169 30.18 -77.79 -14.72
N SER A 170 29.33 -78.47 -13.93
CA SER A 170 28.55 -79.61 -14.44
C SER A 170 27.54 -79.18 -15.52
N ARG A 171 27.17 -80.10 -16.44
CA ARG A 171 26.22 -79.79 -17.54
C ARG A 171 24.87 -79.25 -17.05
N ARG A 172 24.40 -79.72 -15.88
CA ARG A 172 23.16 -79.24 -15.25
C ARG A 172 23.31 -77.81 -14.73
N ASP A 173 24.43 -77.52 -14.08
CA ASP A 173 24.71 -76.22 -13.47
C ASP A 173 24.98 -75.14 -14.53
N LEU A 174 25.56 -75.50 -15.68
CA LEU A 174 25.74 -74.57 -16.82
C LEU A 174 24.42 -73.97 -17.29
N SER A 175 23.38 -74.79 -17.43
CA SER A 175 22.04 -74.32 -17.84
C SER A 175 21.35 -73.43 -16.79
N ALA A 176 21.70 -73.59 -15.51
CA ALA A 176 21.19 -72.76 -14.44
C ALA A 176 21.93 -71.40 -14.41
N ILE A 177 23.26 -71.42 -14.52
CA ILE A 177 24.08 -70.21 -14.58
C ILE A 177 23.73 -69.36 -15.80
N GLN A 178 23.53 -69.96 -16.98
CA GLN A 178 23.12 -69.22 -18.17
C GLN A 178 21.79 -68.47 -17.95
N ARG A 179 20.80 -69.12 -17.34
CA ARG A 179 19.51 -68.48 -17.02
C ARG A 179 19.67 -67.34 -16.02
N GLU A 180 20.55 -67.47 -15.03
CA GLU A 180 20.86 -66.39 -14.09
C GLU A 180 21.58 -65.21 -14.76
N VAL A 181 22.49 -65.48 -15.71
CA VAL A 181 23.14 -64.44 -16.53
C VAL A 181 22.11 -63.69 -17.36
N ASP A 182 21.24 -64.41 -18.08
CA ASP A 182 20.21 -63.79 -18.93
C ASP A 182 19.22 -62.98 -18.09
N SER A 183 18.82 -63.51 -16.93
CA SER A 183 17.97 -62.79 -15.98
C SER A 183 18.63 -61.53 -15.44
N SER A 184 19.93 -61.58 -15.12
CA SER A 184 20.65 -60.41 -14.58
C SER A 184 20.85 -59.33 -15.65
N LYS A 185 21.11 -59.74 -16.91
CA LYS A 185 21.17 -58.82 -18.05
C LYS A 185 19.84 -58.13 -18.30
N TYR A 186 18.74 -58.88 -18.27
CA TYR A 186 17.40 -58.32 -18.39
C TYR A 186 17.08 -57.35 -17.25
N GLN A 187 17.45 -57.68 -16.00
CA GLN A 187 17.29 -56.76 -14.87
C GLN A 187 18.07 -55.46 -15.04
N LEU A 188 19.30 -55.52 -15.56
CA LEU A 188 20.09 -54.33 -15.86
C LEU A 188 19.45 -53.47 -16.95
N GLU A 189 18.94 -54.09 -18.02
CA GLU A 189 18.24 -53.38 -19.09
C GLU A 189 17.00 -52.63 -18.58
N GLN A 190 16.19 -53.27 -17.75
CA GLN A 190 15.03 -52.62 -17.12
C GLN A 190 15.43 -51.48 -16.18
N LEU A 191 16.55 -51.65 -15.46
CA LEU A 191 17.04 -50.64 -14.53
C LEU A 191 17.65 -49.43 -15.27
N ASP A 192 18.34 -49.65 -16.38
CA ASP A 192 18.88 -48.58 -17.22
C ASP A 192 17.75 -47.75 -17.86
N GLU A 193 16.66 -48.39 -18.33
CA GLU A 193 15.46 -47.68 -18.81
C GLU A 193 14.83 -46.82 -17.70
N LEU A 194 14.64 -47.38 -16.50
CA LEU A 194 14.11 -46.65 -15.35
C LEU A 194 15.02 -45.47 -14.95
N LEU A 195 16.34 -45.64 -15.02
CA LEU A 195 17.28 -44.57 -14.73
C LEU A 195 17.15 -43.41 -15.72
N LEU A 196 16.96 -43.69 -17.01
CA LEU A 196 16.72 -42.66 -18.02
C LEU A 196 15.44 -41.86 -17.71
N GLU A 197 14.35 -42.54 -17.34
CA GLU A 197 13.10 -41.90 -16.94
C GLU A 197 13.28 -41.00 -15.71
N LEU A 198 13.98 -41.49 -14.67
CA LEU A 198 14.25 -40.72 -13.46
C LEU A 198 15.15 -39.50 -13.74
N GLU A 199 16.12 -39.61 -14.63
CA GLU A 199 16.98 -38.48 -15.03
C GLU A 199 16.21 -37.42 -15.85
N GLU A 200 15.25 -37.81 -16.66
CA GLU A 200 14.34 -36.89 -17.34
C GLU A 200 13.38 -36.19 -16.37
N GLU A 201 12.79 -36.95 -15.43
CA GLU A 201 11.93 -36.40 -14.37
C GLU A 201 12.68 -35.39 -13.51
N GLN A 202 13.92 -35.72 -13.09
CA GLN A 202 14.77 -34.81 -12.33
C GLN A 202 15.02 -33.51 -13.10
N ARG A 203 15.46 -33.59 -14.35
CA ARG A 203 15.72 -32.40 -15.20
C ARG A 203 14.48 -31.53 -15.36
N THR A 204 13.31 -32.16 -15.51
CA THR A 204 12.03 -31.46 -15.63
C THR A 204 11.71 -30.66 -14.37
N HIS A 205 11.89 -31.26 -13.19
CA HIS A 205 11.67 -30.58 -11.92
C HIS A 205 12.74 -29.52 -11.61
N GLU A 206 13.99 -29.74 -11.97
CA GLU A 206 15.03 -28.71 -11.87
C GLU A 206 14.71 -27.49 -12.74
N ALA A 207 14.34 -27.71 -14.00
CA ALA A 207 13.95 -26.64 -14.92
C ALA A 207 12.72 -25.87 -14.42
N ALA A 208 11.70 -26.57 -13.92
CA ALA A 208 10.51 -25.94 -13.34
C ALA A 208 10.86 -25.10 -12.09
N SER A 209 11.75 -25.61 -11.24
CA SER A 209 12.22 -24.89 -10.05
C SER A 209 12.99 -23.62 -10.41
N VAL A 210 13.84 -23.66 -11.44
CA VAL A 210 14.54 -22.47 -11.96
C VAL A 210 13.54 -21.47 -12.54
N ALA A 211 12.64 -21.92 -13.42
CA ALA A 211 11.63 -21.06 -14.03
C ALA A 211 10.74 -20.34 -13.01
N ALA A 212 10.32 -21.02 -11.94
CA ALA A 212 9.55 -20.42 -10.86
C ALA A 212 10.36 -19.35 -10.09
N ARG A 213 11.67 -19.56 -9.87
CA ARG A 213 12.55 -18.56 -9.25
C ARG A 213 12.75 -17.34 -10.15
N ASP A 214 12.97 -17.55 -11.45
CA ASP A 214 13.16 -16.46 -12.41
C ASP A 214 11.89 -15.60 -12.52
N GLN A 215 10.71 -16.22 -12.56
CA GLN A 215 9.43 -15.52 -12.53
C GLN A 215 9.22 -14.74 -11.22
N MET A 216 9.67 -15.31 -10.09
CA MET A 216 9.60 -14.62 -8.80
C MET A 216 10.50 -13.37 -8.80
N GLU A 217 11.72 -13.47 -9.32
CA GLU A 217 12.67 -12.36 -9.41
C GLU A 217 12.17 -11.28 -10.36
N SER A 218 11.68 -11.65 -11.56
CA SER A 218 11.11 -10.68 -12.51
C SER A 218 9.92 -9.94 -11.90
N ALA A 219 9.00 -10.66 -11.26
CA ALA A 219 7.87 -10.06 -10.55
C ALA A 219 8.32 -9.16 -9.38
N ALA A 220 9.47 -9.44 -8.76
CA ALA A 220 10.03 -8.59 -7.70
C ALA A 220 10.49 -7.25 -8.27
N VAL A 221 11.23 -7.29 -9.38
CA VAL A 221 11.76 -6.10 -10.06
C VAL A 221 10.62 -5.24 -10.61
N GLU A 222 9.62 -5.85 -11.25
CA GLU A 222 8.43 -5.15 -11.74
C GLU A 222 7.67 -4.48 -10.59
N TRP A 223 7.49 -5.19 -9.47
CA TRP A 223 6.80 -4.62 -8.32
C TRP A 223 7.57 -3.47 -7.68
N GLN A 224 8.90 -3.59 -7.60
CA GLN A 224 9.75 -2.52 -7.09
C GLN A 224 9.63 -1.26 -7.95
N SER A 225 9.61 -1.40 -9.28
CA SER A 225 9.38 -0.29 -10.20
C SER A 225 7.99 0.36 -10.02
N ILE A 226 6.97 -0.46 -9.77
CA ILE A 226 5.62 0.04 -9.46
C ILE A 226 5.62 0.81 -8.14
N ILE A 227 6.27 0.31 -7.09
CA ILE A 227 6.40 1.01 -5.80
C ILE A 227 7.08 2.36 -5.99
N GLU A 228 8.19 2.40 -6.71
CA GLU A 228 8.92 3.65 -6.99
C GLU A 228 8.04 4.66 -7.73
N THR A 229 7.32 4.21 -8.75
CA THR A 229 6.40 5.08 -9.51
C THR A 229 5.26 5.60 -8.64
N LEU A 230 4.63 4.73 -7.85
CA LEU A 230 3.49 5.12 -6.99
C LEU A 230 3.92 5.99 -5.82
N SER A 231 5.08 5.74 -5.22
CA SER A 231 5.66 6.58 -4.17
C SER A 231 6.03 7.96 -4.69
N GLY A 232 6.63 8.05 -5.88
CA GLY A 232 6.85 9.33 -6.57
C GLY A 232 5.55 10.07 -6.85
N ARG A 233 4.49 9.36 -7.25
CA ARG A 233 3.16 9.98 -7.42
C ARG A 233 2.58 10.50 -6.10
N LEU A 234 2.81 9.80 -4.99
CA LEU A 234 2.36 10.27 -3.67
C LEU A 234 3.06 11.56 -3.26
N THR A 235 4.37 11.67 -3.47
CA THR A 235 5.11 12.89 -3.12
C THR A 235 4.68 14.09 -3.97
N GLU A 236 4.40 13.89 -5.26
CA GLU A 236 3.80 14.91 -6.12
C GLU A 236 2.42 15.36 -5.60
N LEU A 237 1.54 14.41 -5.29
CA LEU A 237 0.20 14.69 -4.78
C LEU A 237 0.25 15.42 -3.43
N GLU A 238 1.19 15.09 -2.55
CA GLU A 238 1.40 15.78 -1.28
C GLU A 238 1.83 17.23 -1.50
N SER A 239 2.81 17.48 -2.37
CA SER A 239 3.23 18.84 -2.74
C SER A 239 2.08 19.66 -3.34
N ASP A 240 1.30 19.07 -4.25
CA ASP A 240 0.14 19.71 -4.86
C ASP A 240 -0.95 20.04 -3.83
N ARG A 241 -1.17 19.12 -2.88
CA ARG A 241 -2.12 19.30 -1.78
C ARG A 241 -1.70 20.43 -0.87
N GLU A 242 -0.43 20.49 -0.49
CA GLU A 242 0.13 21.56 0.33
C GLU A 242 -0.05 22.91 -0.36
N ALA A 243 0.34 23.02 -1.64
CA ALA A 243 0.18 24.24 -2.42
C ALA A 243 -1.29 24.69 -2.51
N ALA A 244 -2.22 23.77 -2.80
CA ALA A 244 -3.66 24.08 -2.83
C ALA A 244 -4.21 24.47 -1.45
N THR A 245 -3.72 23.84 -0.38
CA THR A 245 -4.11 24.15 1.00
C THR A 245 -3.63 25.54 1.41
N CYS A 246 -2.39 25.91 1.06
CA CYS A 246 -1.87 27.26 1.28
C CYS A 246 -2.73 28.31 0.56
N GLN A 247 -3.00 28.12 -0.73
CA GLN A 247 -3.88 29.02 -1.51
C GLN A 247 -5.27 29.16 -0.86
N ARG A 248 -5.82 28.06 -0.37
CA ARG A 248 -7.11 28.04 0.33
C ARG A 248 -7.06 28.84 1.63
N GLN A 249 -6.00 28.70 2.41
CA GLN A 249 -5.80 29.43 3.67
C GLN A 249 -5.63 30.94 3.42
N ASP A 250 -4.79 31.32 2.47
CA ASP A 250 -4.58 32.73 2.09
C ASP A 250 -5.89 33.38 1.68
N MET A 251 -6.69 32.67 0.89
CA MET A 251 -8.01 33.15 0.50
C MET A 251 -8.96 33.27 1.70
N ALA A 252 -8.99 32.25 2.57
CA ALA A 252 -9.89 32.23 3.73
C ALA A 252 -9.65 33.38 4.71
N VAL A 253 -8.40 33.82 4.88
CA VAL A 253 -8.04 34.96 5.75
C VAL A 253 -8.63 36.29 5.24
N THR A 254 -8.84 36.41 3.94
CA THR A 254 -9.45 37.62 3.35
C THR A 254 -10.97 37.67 3.51
N LEU A 255 -11.60 36.59 3.98
CA LEU A 255 -13.05 36.47 4.07
C LEU A 255 -13.57 36.70 5.49
N PRO A 256 -14.65 37.48 5.68
CA PRO A 256 -15.40 37.54 6.93
C PRO A 256 -15.70 36.15 7.53
N GLN A 257 -15.39 35.98 8.82
CA GLN A 257 -15.51 34.70 9.52
C GLN A 257 -16.93 34.10 9.46
N ALA A 258 -17.96 34.93 9.52
CA ALA A 258 -19.36 34.49 9.45
C ALA A 258 -19.71 33.85 8.10
N ASP A 259 -19.18 34.40 7.00
CA ASP A 259 -19.38 33.88 5.65
C ASP A 259 -18.63 32.56 5.46
N LEU A 260 -17.40 32.47 5.97
CA LEU A 260 -16.60 31.24 5.94
C LEU A 260 -17.28 30.10 6.73
N GLN A 261 -17.79 30.38 7.93
CA GLN A 261 -18.52 29.38 8.74
C GLN A 261 -19.80 28.88 8.03
N ARG A 262 -20.54 29.79 7.39
CA ARG A 262 -21.72 29.44 6.61
C ARG A 262 -21.34 28.54 5.42
N TYR A 263 -20.29 28.91 4.71
CA TYR A 263 -19.72 28.15 3.61
C TYR A 263 -19.31 26.74 4.06
N ASP A 264 -18.50 26.62 5.11
CA ASP A 264 -18.00 25.33 5.61
C ASP A 264 -19.14 24.41 6.09
N ARG A 265 -20.19 24.99 6.68
CA ARG A 265 -21.40 24.24 7.06
C ARG A 265 -22.13 23.71 5.83
N LEU A 266 -22.28 24.52 4.79
CA LEU A 266 -22.91 24.08 3.55
C LEU A 266 -22.08 23.00 2.86
N ARG A 267 -20.77 23.21 2.73
CA ARG A 267 -19.83 22.25 2.13
C ARG A 267 -19.94 20.87 2.77
N ARG A 268 -19.87 20.81 4.11
CA ARG A 268 -20.01 19.56 4.89
C ARG A 268 -21.36 18.86 4.66
N ASN A 269 -22.45 19.62 4.66
CA ASN A 269 -23.81 19.05 4.55
C ASN A 269 -24.26 18.75 3.12
N LYS A 270 -23.52 19.23 2.11
CA LYS A 270 -23.93 19.24 0.70
C LYS A 270 -22.87 18.63 -0.21
N ALA A 271 -22.20 17.59 0.28
CA ALA A 271 -21.26 16.76 -0.47
C ALA A 271 -20.14 17.58 -1.15
N GLY A 272 -19.49 18.47 -0.40
CA GLY A 272 -18.32 19.22 -0.88
C GLY A 272 -18.65 20.52 -1.61
N SER A 273 -19.92 20.78 -1.94
CA SER A 273 -20.33 21.99 -2.68
C SER A 273 -21.27 22.88 -1.88
N ALA A 274 -20.80 24.07 -1.54
CA ALA A 274 -21.57 25.13 -0.87
C ALA A 274 -22.17 26.16 -1.85
N VAL A 275 -21.52 26.39 -2.99
CA VAL A 275 -21.92 27.34 -4.04
C VAL A 275 -22.38 26.59 -5.27
N ALA A 276 -23.55 26.96 -5.78
CA ALA A 276 -24.18 26.39 -6.96
C ALA A 276 -24.29 27.44 -8.08
N LEU A 277 -23.84 27.05 -9.27
CA LEU A 277 -24.03 27.84 -10.48
C LEU A 277 -25.52 27.85 -10.91
N VAL A 278 -25.93 28.92 -11.58
CA VAL A 278 -27.28 29.05 -12.14
C VAL A 278 -27.23 28.97 -13.66
N ASP A 279 -27.90 27.97 -14.22
CA ASP A 279 -28.03 27.80 -15.67
C ASP A 279 -29.11 28.73 -16.24
N ASN A 280 -28.74 29.47 -17.29
CA ASN A 280 -29.60 30.41 -18.02
C ASN A 280 -30.40 31.38 -17.13
N GLY A 281 -29.88 31.67 -15.93
CA GLY A 281 -30.55 32.51 -14.94
C GLY A 281 -31.91 31.94 -14.46
N ARG A 282 -32.15 30.63 -14.52
CA ARG A 282 -33.45 30.04 -14.10
C ARG A 282 -33.34 28.76 -13.30
N VAL A 283 -32.28 27.97 -13.43
CA VAL A 283 -32.16 26.66 -12.78
C VAL A 283 -30.93 26.59 -11.90
N CYS A 284 -31.08 26.11 -10.66
CA CYS A 284 -29.92 25.81 -9.81
C CYS A 284 -29.24 24.52 -10.28
N LEU A 285 -27.99 24.59 -10.74
CA LEU A 285 -27.28 23.43 -11.29
C LEU A 285 -27.00 22.33 -10.27
N ALA A 286 -26.98 22.65 -8.98
CA ALA A 286 -26.69 21.68 -7.93
C ALA A 286 -27.90 20.84 -7.46
N CYS A 287 -29.13 21.36 -7.60
CA CYS A 287 -30.35 20.61 -7.23
C CYS A 287 -31.35 20.46 -8.38
N ARG A 288 -31.05 21.07 -9.53
CA ARG A 288 -31.83 21.04 -10.78
C ARG A 288 -33.26 21.59 -10.65
N MET A 289 -33.56 22.35 -9.60
CA MET A 289 -34.84 23.01 -9.43
C MET A 289 -34.84 24.43 -10.02
N THR A 290 -36.00 24.82 -10.57
CA THR A 290 -36.24 26.17 -11.08
C THR A 290 -36.33 27.17 -9.93
N LEU A 291 -35.66 28.31 -10.09
CA LEU A 291 -35.63 29.41 -9.13
C LEU A 291 -36.87 30.29 -9.29
N THR A 292 -37.38 30.80 -8.16
CA THR A 292 -38.52 31.72 -8.17
C THR A 292 -38.11 33.10 -8.71
N SER A 293 -39.06 33.85 -9.27
CA SER A 293 -38.82 35.20 -9.80
C SER A 293 -38.22 36.16 -8.74
N ASN A 294 -38.53 35.95 -7.46
CA ASN A 294 -37.96 36.72 -6.36
C ASN A 294 -36.47 36.43 -6.18
N VAL A 295 -36.07 35.15 -6.19
CA VAL A 295 -34.66 34.74 -6.11
C VAL A 295 -33.88 35.27 -7.32
N LEU A 296 -34.45 35.15 -8.52
CA LEU A 296 -33.84 35.68 -9.75
C LEU A 296 -33.64 37.19 -9.74
N ARG A 297 -34.59 37.95 -9.15
CA ARG A 297 -34.43 39.39 -8.97
C ARG A 297 -33.29 39.71 -8.01
N GLN A 298 -33.16 38.96 -6.92
CA GLN A 298 -32.10 39.16 -5.92
C GLN A 298 -30.71 38.83 -6.49
N LEU A 299 -30.61 37.84 -7.37
CA LEU A 299 -29.34 37.44 -8.01
C LEU A 299 -28.74 38.48 -8.96
N ARG A 300 -29.52 39.45 -9.42
CA ARG A 300 -29.00 40.55 -10.25
C ARG A 300 -27.92 41.37 -9.52
N ASP A 301 -27.99 41.41 -8.19
CA ASP A 301 -26.94 41.98 -7.37
C ASP A 301 -25.87 40.92 -7.09
N ARG A 302 -24.79 40.97 -7.88
CA ARG A 302 -23.66 40.04 -7.77
C ARG A 302 -22.87 40.18 -6.47
N SER A 303 -23.09 41.22 -5.67
CA SER A 303 -22.44 41.39 -4.37
C SER A 303 -23.13 40.58 -3.26
N LYS A 304 -24.40 40.22 -3.45
CA LYS A 304 -25.24 39.62 -2.41
C LYS A 304 -25.25 38.09 -2.48
N GLN A 305 -25.02 37.45 -1.33
CA GLN A 305 -25.18 36.01 -1.20
C GLN A 305 -26.66 35.61 -1.10
N VAL A 306 -27.22 35.11 -2.20
CA VAL A 306 -28.60 34.62 -2.26
C VAL A 306 -28.61 33.09 -2.16
N PRO A 307 -29.30 32.48 -1.17
CA PRO A 307 -29.41 31.03 -1.08
C PRO A 307 -30.49 30.47 -2.03
N CYS A 308 -30.29 29.24 -2.50
CA CYS A 308 -31.32 28.46 -3.18
C CYS A 308 -32.45 28.10 -2.21
N SER A 309 -33.70 28.38 -2.58
CA SER A 309 -34.89 28.05 -1.78
C SER A 309 -35.08 26.54 -1.54
N THR A 310 -34.56 25.69 -2.43
CA THR A 310 -34.71 24.23 -2.32
C THR A 310 -33.53 23.60 -1.57
N CYS A 311 -32.30 23.82 -2.02
CA CYS A 311 -31.14 23.10 -1.50
C CYS A 311 -30.30 23.90 -0.49
N GLY A 312 -30.55 25.20 -0.34
CA GLY A 312 -29.85 26.08 0.60
C GLY A 312 -28.44 26.53 0.18
N ARG A 313 -27.89 26.02 -0.94
CA ARG A 313 -26.58 26.45 -1.47
C ARG A 313 -26.61 27.91 -1.87
N ILE A 314 -25.47 28.59 -1.75
CA ILE A 314 -25.29 29.96 -2.21
C ILE A 314 -25.30 29.94 -3.74
N LEU A 315 -26.07 30.82 -4.36
CA LEU A 315 -26.22 30.85 -5.81
C LEU A 315 -25.22 31.84 -6.41
N LEU A 316 -24.53 31.40 -7.47
CA LEU A 316 -23.67 32.24 -8.30
C LEU A 316 -24.25 32.27 -9.72
N GLN A 317 -24.54 33.47 -10.21
CA GLN A 317 -24.94 33.68 -11.59
C GLN A 317 -23.70 33.75 -12.47
N GLN A 318 -23.64 32.93 -13.51
CA GLN A 318 -22.63 33.03 -14.58
C GLN A 318 -22.78 34.39 -15.30
#